data_AF-A0A9E2X9I2-F1
#
_entry.id   AF-A0A9E2X9I2-F1
#
_cell.length_a   1.000
_cell.length_b   1.000
_cell.length_c   1.000
_cell.angle_alpha   90.00
_cell.angle_beta   90.00
_cell.angle_gamma   90.00
#
_symmetry.space_group_name_H-M   'P 1'
#
loop_
_entity.id
_entity.type
_entity.pdbx_description
1 polymer ?
#
loop_
_entity_poly.entity_id
_entity_poly.type
_entity_poly.pdbx_seq_one_letter_code
_entity_poly.pdbx_strand_id
1 'polypeptide(L)' 'MQRAFPNATIEIGKTGASATGLTTIIARVEGVRSDIPPEEPQTRDLAVECRFDNNILTGFRWTAGPLR' A
#
# COMPACT_ATOMS: atom_id res chain seq x y z
N MET A 1 -0.60 -4.41 4.45
CA MET A 1 0.85 -4.42 4.20
C MET A 1 1.63 -5.20 5.24
N GLN A 2 1.51 -4.89 6.54
CA GLN A 2 2.18 -5.62 7.64
C GLN A 2 2.05 -7.14 7.53
N ARG A 3 0.86 -7.66 7.19
CA ARG A 3 0.64 -9.11 7.05
C ARG A 3 1.47 -9.77 5.93
N ALA A 4 1.83 -9.04 4.87
CA ALA A 4 2.67 -9.54 3.79
C ALA A 4 4.17 -9.51 4.16
N PHE A 5 4.56 -8.61 5.07
CA PHE A 5 5.91 -8.51 5.60
C PHE A 5 5.86 -8.36 7.13
N PRO A 6 5.56 -9.45 7.86
CA PRO A 6 5.23 -9.40 9.29
C PRO A 6 6.37 -8.85 10.16
N ASN A 7 7.62 -9.01 9.72
CA ASN A 7 8.82 -8.58 10.44
C ASN A 7 9.45 -7.31 9.85
N ALA A 8 8.83 -6.70 8.84
CA ALA A 8 9.37 -5.51 8.21
C ALA A 8 8.96 -4.23 8.95
N THR A 9 9.89 -3.29 9.02
CA THR A 9 9.61 -1.91 9.43
C THR A 9 9.18 -1.15 8.18
N ILE A 10 7.89 -0.83 8.10
CA ILE A 10 7.32 -0.11 6.96
C ILE A 10 7.07 1.34 7.38
N GLU A 11 7.79 2.26 6.77
CA GLU A 11 7.53 3.69 6.88
C GLU A 11 6.50 4.11 5.84
N ILE A 12 5.35 4.60 6.28
CA ILE A 12 4.32 5.12 5.39
C ILE A 12 4.70 6.55 5.00
N GLY A 13 5.01 6.75 3.72
CA GLY A 13 5.46 8.04 3.21
C GLY A 13 4.34 8.90 2.67
N LYS A 14 3.52 8.36 1.75
CA LYS A 14 2.42 9.09 1.11
C LYS A 14 1.12 8.36 1.28
N THR A 15 0.10 9.11 1.66
CA THR A 15 -1.29 8.65 1.69
C THR A 15 -2.15 9.63 0.93
N GLY A 16 -3.01 9.11 0.05
CA GLY A 16 -4.00 9.91 -0.66
C GLY A 16 -5.33 9.17 -0.70
N ALA A 17 -6.42 9.90 -0.64
CA ALA A 17 -7.75 9.35 -0.90
C ALA A 17 -8.44 10.24 -1.93
N SER A 18 -9.17 9.63 -2.84
CA SER A 18 -9.94 10.35 -3.86
C SER A 18 -11.27 9.67 -4.07
N ALA A 19 -12.35 10.45 -4.02
CA ALA A 19 -13.67 9.97 -4.38
C ALA A 19 -13.74 9.85 -5.91
N THR A 20 -14.06 8.66 -6.40
CA THR A 20 -14.23 8.41 -7.85
C THR A 20 -15.70 8.25 -8.25
N GLY A 21 -16.62 8.39 -7.29
CA GLY A 21 -18.07 8.37 -7.48
C GLY A 21 -18.79 8.80 -6.19
N LEU A 22 -20.12 8.73 -6.18
CA LEU A 22 -20.94 9.11 -5.03
C LEU A 22 -20.66 8.26 -3.78
N THR A 23 -20.36 6.98 -3.96
CA THR A 23 -20.13 6.01 -2.87
C THR A 23 -18.75 5.38 -2.90
N THR A 24 -18.00 5.57 -3.99
CA THR A 24 -16.71 4.91 -4.20
C THR A 24 -15.56 5.85 -3.86
N ILE A 25 -14.68 5.38 -2.97
CA ILE A 25 -13.43 6.04 -2.62
C ILE A 25 -12.26 5.11 -2.96
N ILE A 26 -11.24 5.66 -3.62
CA ILE A 26 -9.97 4.99 -3.83
C ILE A 26 -8.95 5.63 -2.90
N ALA A 27 -8.39 4.84 -1.98
CA ALA A 27 -7.28 5.23 -1.13
C ALA A 27 -5.99 4.60 -1.65
N ARG A 28 -4.95 5.41 -1.82
CA ARG A 28 -3.60 4.98 -2.17
C ARG A 28 -2.69 5.21 -0.99
N VAL A 29 -1.92 4.19 -0.65
CA VAL A 29 -0.94 4.22 0.44
C VAL A 29 0.37 3.72 -0.12
N GLU A 30 1.40 4.55 0.00
CA GLU A 30 2.78 4.26 -0.37
C GLU A 30 3.61 4.20 0.92
N GLY A 31 4.46 3.18 1.01
CA GLY A 31 5.40 3.00 2.10
C GLY A 31 6.69 2.38 1.62
N VAL A 32 7.73 2.48 2.43
CA VAL A 32 9.06 1.95 2.15
C VAL A 32 9.48 1.07 3.32
N ARG A 33 10.07 -0.09 3.00
CA ARG A 33 10.74 -0.95 3.97
C ARG A 33 12.06 -0.32 4.40
N SER A 34 12.07 0.35 5.55
CA SER A 34 13.28 0.97 6.10
C SER A 34 14.18 -0.03 6.82
N ASP A 35 13.68 -1.26 7.05
CA ASP A 35 14.46 -2.39 7.57
C ASP A 35 15.46 -2.97 6.54
N ILE A 36 15.31 -2.67 5.26
CA ILE A 36 16.20 -3.16 4.20
C ILE A 36 17.12 -2.02 3.72
N PRO A 37 18.45 -2.26 3.63
CA PRO A 37 19.39 -1.34 3.00
C PRO A 37 19.03 -1.04 1.52
N PRO A 38 19.28 0.19 1.03
CA PRO A 38 18.95 0.58 -0.33
C PRO A 38 19.62 -0.23 -1.45
N GLU A 39 20.73 -0.90 -1.14
CA GLU A 39 21.52 -1.66 -2.12
C GLU A 39 21.06 -3.12 -2.25
N GLU A 40 20.10 -3.57 -1.43
CA GLU A 40 19.61 -4.93 -1.52
C GLU A 40 18.64 -5.14 -2.68
N PRO A 41 18.69 -6.29 -3.37
CA PRO A 41 17.83 -6.61 -4.52
C PRO A 41 16.36 -6.84 -4.15
N GLN A 42 16.00 -6.75 -2.87
CA GLN A 42 14.65 -6.99 -2.37
C GLN A 42 13.75 -5.77 -2.60
N THR A 43 12.47 -6.00 -2.90
CA THR A 43 11.51 -4.89 -3.11
C THR A 43 11.31 -4.10 -1.83
N ARG A 44 11.83 -2.87 -1.81
CA ARG A 44 11.72 -1.91 -0.68
C ARG A 44 10.46 -1.07 -0.77
N ASP A 45 10.09 -0.66 -1.97
CA ASP A 45 8.92 0.18 -2.23
C ASP A 45 7.64 -0.65 -2.20
N LEU A 46 6.72 -0.23 -1.35
CA LEU A 46 5.41 -0.85 -1.15
C LEU A 46 4.34 0.16 -1.50
N ALA A 47 3.39 -0.22 -2.34
CA ALA A 47 2.25 0.62 -2.62
C ALA A 47 1.00 -0.24 -2.79
N VAL A 48 -0.10 0.23 -2.22
CA VAL A 48 -1.41 -0.42 -2.34
C VAL A 48 -2.46 0.58 -2.72
N GLU A 49 -3.46 0.07 -3.41
CA GLU A 49 -4.70 0.73 -3.70
C GLU A 49 -5.83 -0.03 -3.00
N CYS A 50 -6.56 0.68 -2.14
CA CYS A 50 -7.72 0.21 -1.42
C CYS A 50 -8.96 0.86 -2.03
N ARG A 51 -9.93 0.04 -2.45
CA ARG A 51 -11.23 0.50 -2.92
C ARG A 51 -12.24 0.36 -1.79
N PHE A 52 -12.89 1.46 -1.46
CA PHE A 52 -14.01 1.50 -0.57
C PHE A 52 -15.28 1.78 -1.36
N ASP A 53 -16.34 1.04 -1.06
CA ASP A 53 -17.69 1.36 -1.51
C ASP A 53 -18.59 1.51 -0.29
N ASN A 54 -19.30 2.63 -0.16
CA ASN A 54 -20.10 2.94 1.02
C ASN A 54 -19.29 2.84 2.33
N ASN A 55 -18.03 3.29 2.30
CA ASN A 55 -17.07 3.20 3.40
C ASN A 55 -16.67 1.77 3.83
N ILE A 56 -17.05 0.75 3.05
CA ILE A 56 -16.65 -0.64 3.25
C ILE A 56 -15.49 -0.96 2.32
N LEU A 57 -14.39 -1.51 2.85
CA LEU A 57 -13.27 -1.97 2.04
C LEU A 57 -13.72 -3.15 1.17
N THR A 58 -13.86 -2.94 -0.14
CA THR A 58 -14.32 -3.93 -1.11
C THR A 58 -13.21 -4.45 -2.01
N GLY A 59 -12.10 -3.71 -2.12
CA GLY A 59 -10.97 -4.11 -2.94
C GLY A 59 -9.65 -3.72 -2.30
N PHE A 60 -8.67 -4.60 -2.45
CA PHE A 60 -7.28 -4.35 -2.05
C PHE A 60 -6.38 -4.91 -3.14
N ARG A 61 -5.47 -4.07 -3.65
CA ARG A 61 -4.52 -4.45 -4.69
C ARG A 61 -3.18 -3.82 -4.42
N TRP A 62 -2.12 -4.58 -4.66
CA TRP A 62 -0.76 -4.05 -4.68
C TRP A 62 -0.49 -3.33 -6.00
N THR A 63 0.04 -2.11 -5.89
CA THR A 63 0.55 -1.33 -7.03
C THR A 63 2.08 -1.33 -7.05
N ALA A 64 2.74 -1.58 -5.91
CA ALA A 64 4.16 -1.91 -5.80
C ALA A 64 4.39 -2.92 -4.65
N GLY A 65 5.25 -3.92 -4.86
CA GLY A 65 5.33 -5.12 -4.01
C GLY A 65 4.15 -6.10 -4.23
N PRO A 66 3.99 -7.17 -3.43
CA PRO A 66 4.99 -7.91 -2.66
C PRO A 66 5.43 -9.10 -3.54
N LEU A 67 6.38 -8.87 -4.45
CA LEU A 67 6.81 -9.79 -5.52
C LEU A 67 5.83 -9.88 -6.70
N ARG A 68 6.40 -9.75 -7.91
CA ARG A 68 5.78 -10.08 -9.18
C ARG A 68 6.21 -11.49 -9.57
#